data_AF-A0A5C6G0Q1-F1
#
_entry.id   AF-A0A5C6G0Q1-F1
#
_cell.length_a   1.000
_cell.length_b   1.000
_cell.length_c   1.000
_cell.angle_alpha   90.00
_cell.angle_beta   90.00
_cell.angle_gamma   90.00
#
_symmetry.space_group_name_H-M   'P 1'
#
loop_
_entity.id
_entity.type
_entity.pdbx_description
1 polymer ?
#
loop_
_entity_poly.entity_id
_entity_poly.type
_entity_poly.pdbx_seq_one_letter_code
_entity_poly.pdbx_strand_id
1 'polypeptide(L)'
;MSSKPFSFRCLRFVLACWWWLTLLGFATCLLFLIAAPSEKLSFAVLGYASDIDTTAFSVHDRQGRSLDFAFPDGVPVTLLFPESGNGVRAGLVQRAFAALVIVPCFLVGLFFIKQLRDIMKTVDQDDPFAVANARRIRIIGLLILAFELIVCFGRLAMSGFVDIMARPEGFNFNGRIHLDLELLVVALAMLVLSEVFRHGTRLRDEQSLTI
;
A
#
# COMPACT_ATOMS: atom_id res chain seq x y z
N MET A 1 -29.15 -32.56 4.53
CA MET A 1 -27.90 -32.13 3.85
C MET A 1 -28.17 -30.77 3.21
N SER A 2 -27.90 -29.67 3.94
CA SER A 2 -28.12 -28.32 3.43
C SER A 2 -27.04 -28.00 2.40
N SER A 3 -27.41 -27.86 1.12
CA SER A 3 -26.49 -27.47 0.06
C SER A 3 -25.99 -26.06 0.34
N LYS A 4 -24.69 -25.92 0.64
CA LYS A 4 -24.06 -24.61 0.86
C LYS A 4 -24.39 -23.65 -0.30
N PRO A 5 -24.83 -22.41 -0.01
CA PRO A 5 -25.26 -21.47 -1.04
C PRO A 5 -24.11 -21.21 -2.04
N PHE A 6 -24.46 -21.08 -3.32
CA PHE A 6 -23.53 -20.91 -4.44
C PHE A 6 -22.52 -19.75 -4.22
N SER A 7 -22.94 -18.70 -3.51
CA SER A 7 -22.12 -17.53 -3.15
C SER A 7 -20.86 -17.90 -2.35
N PHE A 8 -20.92 -18.89 -1.46
CA PHE A 8 -19.77 -19.28 -0.62
C PHE A 8 -18.65 -19.95 -1.41
N ARG A 9 -19.01 -20.82 -2.37
CA ARG A 9 -18.04 -21.47 -3.25
C ARG A 9 -17.33 -20.44 -4.14
N CYS A 10 -18.06 -19.44 -4.63
CA CYS A 10 -17.51 -18.35 -5.41
C CYS A 10 -16.53 -17.51 -4.58
N LEU A 11 -16.91 -17.09 -3.36
CA LEU A 11 -16.06 -16.28 -2.49
C LEU A 11 -14.76 -17.01 -2.11
N ARG A 12 -14.81 -18.32 -1.85
CA ARG A 12 -13.62 -19.13 -1.58
C ARG A 12 -12.68 -19.22 -2.79
N PHE A 13 -13.25 -19.34 -4.00
CA PHE A 13 -12.48 -19.33 -5.24
C PHE A 13 -11.81 -17.98 -5.46
N VAL A 14 -12.53 -16.88 -5.24
CA VAL A 14 -11.99 -15.51 -5.33
C VAL A 14 -10.82 -15.32 -4.37
N LEU A 15 -10.95 -15.72 -3.10
CA LEU A 15 -9.84 -15.61 -2.13
C LEU A 15 -8.64 -16.49 -2.49
N ALA A 16 -8.87 -17.68 -3.07
CA ALA A 16 -7.79 -18.53 -3.53
C ALA A 16 -7.07 -17.92 -4.74
N CYS A 17 -7.84 -17.37 -5.70
CA CYS A 17 -7.29 -16.66 -6.85
C CYS A 17 -6.47 -15.45 -6.41
N TRP A 18 -7.02 -14.64 -5.49
CA TRP A 18 -6.32 -13.46 -4.95
C TRP A 18 -5.02 -13.84 -4.23
N TRP A 19 -5.02 -14.93 -3.45
CA TRP A 19 -3.80 -15.45 -2.83
C TRP A 19 -2.70 -15.76 -3.87
N TRP A 20 -3.05 -16.52 -4.91
CA TRP A 20 -2.09 -16.89 -5.96
C TRP A 20 -1.64 -15.69 -6.79
N LEU A 21 -2.54 -14.76 -7.10
CA LEU A 21 -2.21 -13.51 -7.77
C LEU A 21 -1.23 -12.66 -6.95
N THR A 22 -1.40 -12.62 -5.63
CA THR A 22 -0.49 -11.88 -4.73
C THR A 22 0.89 -12.52 -4.72
N LEU A 23 0.98 -13.86 -4.66
CA LEU A 23 2.26 -14.58 -4.76
C LEU A 23 2.94 -14.38 -6.12
N LEU A 24 2.18 -14.49 -7.21
CA LEU A 24 2.68 -14.28 -8.56
C LEU A 24 3.16 -12.84 -8.76
N GLY A 25 2.37 -11.87 -8.32
CA GLY A 25 2.70 -10.44 -8.39
C GLY A 25 3.96 -10.08 -7.59
N PHE A 26 4.16 -10.72 -6.44
CA PHE A 26 5.40 -10.54 -5.68
C PHE A 26 6.61 -11.15 -6.38
N ALA A 27 6.47 -12.36 -6.95
CA ALA A 27 7.55 -12.99 -7.70
C ALA A 27 7.95 -12.18 -8.94
N THR A 28 6.98 -11.64 -9.69
CA THR A 28 7.24 -10.77 -10.84
C THR A 28 7.88 -9.45 -10.42
N CYS A 29 7.43 -8.86 -9.31
CA CYS A 29 8.03 -7.66 -8.74
C CYS A 29 9.49 -7.89 -8.30
N LEU A 30 9.78 -9.02 -7.65
CA LEU A 30 11.13 -9.40 -7.23
C LEU A 30 12.04 -9.61 -8.45
N LEU A 31 11.54 -10.28 -9.50
CA LEU A 31 12.28 -10.48 -10.74
C LEU A 31 12.60 -9.15 -11.42
N PHE A 32 11.63 -8.23 -11.47
CA PHE A 32 11.83 -6.88 -12.00
C PHE A 32 12.88 -6.10 -11.20
N LEU A 33 12.86 -6.18 -9.87
CA LEU A 33 13.81 -5.50 -8.99
C LEU A 33 15.26 -5.99 -9.18
N ILE A 34 15.44 -7.27 -9.53
CA ILE A 34 16.74 -7.87 -9.83
C ILE A 34 17.20 -7.53 -11.26
N ALA A 35 16.28 -7.60 -12.23
CA ALA A 35 16.57 -7.45 -13.66
C ALA A 35 16.66 -5.99 -14.14
N ALA A 36 16.14 -5.02 -13.39
CA ALA A 36 16.12 -3.61 -13.80
C ALA A 36 17.54 -3.03 -13.93
N PRO A 37 17.95 -2.45 -15.08
CA PRO A 37 19.29 -1.91 -15.25
C PRO A 37 19.58 -0.79 -14.23
N SER A 38 20.73 -0.86 -13.54
CA SER A 38 21.10 0.07 -12.45
C SER A 38 21.42 1.51 -12.91
N GLU A 39 21.54 1.72 -14.21
CA GLU A 39 21.95 3.00 -14.82
C GLU A 39 20.79 4.00 -14.95
N LYS A 40 19.54 3.54 -14.77
CA LYS A 40 18.34 4.38 -14.88
C LYS A 40 17.61 4.41 -13.54
N LEU A 41 17.76 5.50 -12.79
CA LEU A 41 16.94 5.74 -11.62
C LEU A 41 15.62 6.36 -12.10
N SER A 42 14.66 5.50 -12.45
CA SER A 42 13.29 5.93 -12.66
C SER A 42 12.56 5.90 -11.32
N PHE A 43 12.09 7.05 -10.87
CA PHE A 43 11.04 7.10 -9.86
C PHE A 43 9.80 7.69 -10.53
N ALA A 44 8.70 6.96 -10.44
CA ALA A 44 7.43 7.60 -10.65
C ALA A 44 7.20 8.49 -9.43
N VAL A 45 7.07 9.80 -9.64
CA VAL A 45 6.69 10.76 -8.61
C VAL A 45 5.20 10.57 -8.32
N LEU A 46 4.76 9.33 -8.03
CA LEU A 46 3.36 9.02 -7.78
C LEU A 46 2.97 9.60 -6.43
N GLY A 47 2.33 10.77 -6.46
CA GLY A 47 1.82 11.44 -5.28
C GLY A 47 2.83 12.31 -4.53
N TYR A 48 3.95 12.72 -5.14
CA TYR A 48 4.57 13.94 -4.63
C TYR A 48 3.80 15.09 -5.26
N ALA A 49 3.21 15.91 -4.42
CA ALA A 49 3.08 17.32 -4.73
C ALA A 49 4.50 17.89 -4.82
N SER A 50 5.25 17.51 -5.86
CA SER A 50 6.25 18.38 -6.41
C SER A 50 5.44 19.58 -6.88
N ASP A 51 5.25 20.55 -5.99
CA ASP A 51 5.17 21.94 -6.42
C ASP A 51 6.49 22.17 -7.16
N ILE A 52 6.49 21.77 -8.44
CA ILE A 52 7.45 22.26 -9.40
C ILE A 52 7.20 23.75 -9.31
N ASP A 53 8.17 24.49 -8.80
CA ASP A 53 8.05 25.93 -8.67
C ASP A 53 8.01 26.50 -10.08
N THR A 54 6.80 26.61 -10.64
CA THR A 54 6.57 27.09 -12.00
C THR A 54 6.81 28.59 -12.12
N THR A 55 7.13 29.27 -11.01
CA THR A 55 7.57 30.67 -11.05
C THR A 55 8.86 30.86 -11.86
N ALA A 56 9.69 29.80 -11.99
CA ALA A 56 10.84 29.79 -12.89
C ALA A 56 10.44 29.65 -14.38
N PHE A 57 9.24 29.16 -14.67
CA PHE A 57 8.70 28.97 -16.02
C PHE A 57 7.67 30.05 -16.34
N SER A 58 8.10 31.30 -16.54
CA SER A 58 7.21 32.35 -17.04
C SER A 58 6.92 32.13 -18.53
N VAL A 59 5.73 31.64 -18.84
CA VAL A 59 5.25 31.59 -20.24
C VAL A 59 4.25 32.71 -20.45
N HIS A 60 4.55 33.52 -21.46
CA HIS A 60 3.65 34.55 -21.93
C HIS A 60 2.96 34.08 -23.21
N ASP A 61 1.66 34.28 -23.31
CA ASP A 61 0.94 34.17 -24.59
C ASP A 61 1.54 35.14 -25.62
N ARG A 62 1.26 34.95 -26.92
CA ARG A 62 1.57 35.89 -28.01
C ARG A 62 1.10 37.33 -27.74
N GLN A 63 0.16 37.50 -26.81
CA GLN A 63 -0.36 38.79 -26.34
C GLN A 63 0.31 39.30 -25.04
N GLY A 64 1.34 38.63 -24.54
CA GLY A 64 2.10 39.03 -23.35
C GLY A 64 1.50 38.62 -22.00
N ARG A 65 0.39 37.88 -21.98
CA ARG A 65 -0.27 37.45 -20.72
C ARG A 65 0.46 36.27 -20.10
N SER A 66 0.73 36.31 -18.79
CA SER A 66 1.32 35.18 -18.06
C SER A 66 0.34 34.00 -18.01
N LEU A 67 0.85 32.80 -18.28
CA LEU A 67 0.13 31.53 -18.19
C LEU A 67 0.80 30.67 -17.12
N ASP A 68 0.00 30.13 -16.19
CA ASP A 68 0.47 29.18 -15.19
C ASP A 68 0.43 27.75 -15.74
N PHE A 69 1.44 26.94 -15.40
CA PHE A 69 1.43 25.51 -15.66
C PHE A 69 1.06 24.74 -14.40
N ALA A 70 0.08 23.85 -14.53
CA ALA A 70 -0.16 22.79 -13.56
C ALA A 70 0.35 21.48 -14.17
N PHE A 71 1.26 20.81 -13.48
CA PHE A 71 1.59 19.42 -13.79
C PHE A 71 0.50 18.54 -13.17
N PRO A 72 -0.05 17.55 -13.90
CA PRO A 72 -0.92 16.55 -13.30
C PRO A 72 -0.17 15.86 -12.16
N ASP A 73 -0.86 15.55 -11.06
CA ASP A 73 -0.27 14.75 -9.98
C ASP A 73 0.32 13.45 -10.56
N GLY A 74 1.60 13.17 -10.31
CA GLY A 74 2.21 11.90 -10.72
C GLY A 74 3.18 11.91 -11.89
N VAL A 75 3.69 13.05 -12.36
CA VAL A 75 4.61 13.08 -13.52
C VAL A 75 5.87 12.24 -13.25
N PRO A 76 6.15 11.19 -14.04
CA PRO A 76 7.36 10.40 -13.85
C PRO A 76 8.59 11.20 -14.27
N VAL A 77 9.51 11.42 -13.33
CA VAL A 77 10.80 12.07 -13.60
C VAL A 77 11.87 10.98 -13.66
N THR A 78 12.65 10.96 -14.73
CA THR A 78 13.77 10.02 -14.89
C THR A 78 15.07 10.79 -14.73
N LEU A 79 15.86 10.44 -13.70
CA LEU A 79 17.19 10.98 -13.54
C LEU A 79 18.20 10.10 -14.29
N LEU A 80 18.93 10.71 -15.21
CA LEU A 80 20.01 10.05 -15.96
C LEU A 80 21.34 10.38 -15.26
N PHE A 81 21.98 9.35 -14.72
CA PHE A 81 23.32 9.50 -14.14
C PHE A 81 24.35 9.18 -15.23
N PRO A 82 25.35 10.04 -15.48
CA PRO A 82 26.46 9.67 -16.36
C PRO A 82 27.20 8.47 -15.75
N GLU A 83 27.70 7.55 -16.59
CA GLU A 83 28.33 6.23 -16.29
C GLU A 83 29.59 6.26 -15.39
N SER A 84 29.66 7.20 -14.46
CA SER A 84 30.55 7.16 -13.31
C SER A 84 30.09 6.06 -12.33
N GLY A 85 31.03 5.47 -11.58
CA GLY A 85 30.77 4.42 -10.57
C GLY A 85 29.73 4.77 -9.47
N ASN A 86 29.23 6.00 -9.45
CA ASN A 86 28.10 6.42 -8.62
C ASN A 86 26.76 5.83 -9.09
N GLY A 87 26.57 5.53 -10.38
CA GLY A 87 25.31 4.96 -10.90
C GLY A 87 24.99 3.56 -10.35
N VAL A 88 26.02 2.70 -10.23
CA VAL A 88 25.86 1.36 -9.64
C VAL A 88 25.47 1.44 -8.16
N ARG A 89 26.07 2.37 -7.40
CA ARG A 89 25.74 2.59 -5.97
C ARG A 89 24.32 3.15 -5.82
N ALA A 90 23.93 4.10 -6.67
CA ALA A 90 22.58 4.66 -6.73
C ALA A 90 21.52 3.57 -6.95
N GLY A 91 21.73 2.71 -7.96
CA GLY A 91 20.83 1.62 -8.29
C GLY A 91 20.74 0.56 -7.19
N LEU A 92 21.85 0.25 -6.50
CA LEU A 92 21.84 -0.69 -5.38
C LEU A 92 21.05 -0.14 -4.19
N VAL A 93 21.25 1.13 -3.84
CA VAL A 93 20.50 1.79 -2.75
C VAL A 93 19.01 1.88 -3.11
N GLN A 94 18.67 2.22 -4.36
CA GLN A 94 17.28 2.24 -4.83
C GLN A 94 16.61 0.87 -4.70
N ARG A 95 17.30 -0.21 -5.11
CA ARG A 95 16.80 -1.58 -4.99
C ARG A 95 16.61 -1.99 -3.52
N ALA A 96 17.57 -1.66 -2.66
CA ALA A 96 17.47 -1.92 -1.23
C ALA A 96 16.28 -1.20 -0.60
N PHE A 97 16.07 0.06 -0.99
CA PHE A 97 14.93 0.86 -0.54
C PHE A 97 13.59 0.31 -1.05
N ALA A 98 13.51 -0.01 -2.34
CA ALA A 98 12.32 -0.63 -2.92
C ALA A 98 12.00 -1.96 -2.24
N ALA A 99 13.00 -2.80 -1.96
CA ALA A 99 12.82 -4.04 -1.21
C ALA A 99 12.34 -3.79 0.23
N LEU A 100 12.85 -2.76 0.90
CA LEU A 100 12.44 -2.36 2.26
C LEU A 100 10.96 -1.99 2.35
N VAL A 101 10.34 -1.48 1.27
CA VAL A 101 8.91 -1.12 1.24
C VAL A 101 8.07 -2.28 0.70
N ILE A 102 8.48 -2.89 -0.40
CA ILE A 102 7.70 -3.91 -1.11
C ILE A 102 7.56 -5.19 -0.28
N VAL A 103 8.64 -5.63 0.40
CA VAL A 103 8.62 -6.87 1.19
C VAL A 103 7.64 -6.77 2.37
N PRO A 104 7.68 -5.74 3.22
CA PRO A 104 6.67 -5.56 4.28
C PRO A 104 5.25 -5.42 3.74
N CYS A 105 5.03 -4.64 2.67
CA CYS A 105 3.71 -4.51 2.04
C CYS A 105 3.15 -5.88 1.59
N PHE A 106 4.01 -6.70 0.98
CA PHE A 106 3.64 -8.05 0.58
C PHE A 106 3.28 -8.94 1.77
N LEU A 107 4.11 -8.93 2.83
CA LEU A 107 3.82 -9.69 4.05
C LEU A 107 2.48 -9.28 4.66
N VAL A 108 2.23 -7.97 4.77
CA VAL A 108 0.96 -7.44 5.28
C VAL A 108 -0.22 -7.91 4.45
N GLY A 109 -0.13 -7.82 3.11
CA GLY A 109 -1.17 -8.31 2.20
C GLY A 109 -1.40 -9.83 2.32
N LEU A 110 -0.33 -10.61 2.46
CA LEU A 110 -0.41 -12.05 2.65
C LEU A 110 -1.12 -12.42 3.96
N PHE A 111 -0.77 -11.75 5.06
CA PHE A 111 -1.45 -11.93 6.35
C PHE A 111 -2.91 -11.48 6.27
N PHE A 112 -3.21 -10.40 5.57
CA PHE A 112 -4.58 -9.91 5.40
C PHE A 112 -5.46 -10.96 4.71
N ILE A 113 -5.01 -11.50 3.58
CA ILE A 113 -5.74 -12.54 2.84
C ILE A 113 -5.86 -13.81 3.69
N LYS A 114 -4.83 -14.16 4.47
CA LYS A 114 -4.89 -15.31 5.39
C LYS A 114 -6.00 -15.14 6.42
N GLN A 115 -6.12 -13.96 7.05
CA GLN A 115 -7.18 -13.73 8.04
C GLN A 115 -8.58 -13.81 7.42
N LEU A 116 -8.78 -13.26 6.22
CA LEU A 116 -10.04 -13.40 5.50
C LEU A 116 -10.37 -14.86 5.20
N ARG A 117 -9.39 -15.65 4.74
CA ARG A 117 -9.56 -17.08 4.48
C ARG A 117 -9.93 -17.86 5.74
N ASP A 118 -9.32 -17.52 6.87
CA ASP A 118 -9.58 -18.20 8.13
C ASP A 118 -10.95 -17.83 8.70
N ILE A 119 -11.41 -16.57 8.57
CA ILE A 119 -12.80 -16.17 8.88
C ILE A 119 -13.77 -16.96 8.00
N MET A 120 -13.49 -17.08 6.69
CA MET A 120 -14.35 -17.87 5.80
C MET A 120 -14.46 -19.34 6.21
N LYS A 121 -13.39 -19.95 6.74
CA LYS A 121 -13.43 -21.33 7.25
C LYS A 121 -14.36 -21.51 8.44
N THR A 122 -14.41 -20.55 9.37
CA THR A 122 -15.29 -20.66 10.56
C THR A 122 -16.73 -20.40 10.19
N VAL A 123 -16.99 -19.48 9.25
CA VAL A 123 -18.33 -19.30 8.69
C VAL A 123 -18.76 -20.55 7.91
N ASP A 124 -17.84 -21.23 7.21
CA ASP A 124 -18.07 -22.52 6.56
C ASP A 124 -18.43 -23.67 7.52
N GLN A 125 -18.11 -23.51 8.81
CA GLN A 125 -18.42 -24.44 9.90
C GLN A 125 -19.70 -24.03 10.67
N ASP A 126 -20.50 -23.11 10.09
CA ASP A 126 -21.72 -22.56 10.68
C ASP A 126 -21.51 -21.81 12.01
N ASP A 127 -20.27 -21.37 12.30
CA ASP A 127 -19.93 -20.57 13.49
C ASP A 127 -19.33 -19.19 13.13
N PRO A 128 -20.15 -18.26 12.60
CA PRO A 128 -19.69 -16.92 12.20
C PRO A 128 -19.24 -16.08 13.40
N PHE A 129 -19.77 -16.35 14.60
CA PHE A 129 -19.45 -15.64 15.85
C PHE A 129 -18.45 -16.42 16.72
N ALA A 130 -17.55 -17.19 16.11
CA ALA A 130 -16.42 -17.75 16.83
C ALA A 130 -15.59 -16.64 17.50
N VAL A 131 -15.19 -16.81 18.76
CA VAL A 131 -14.33 -15.86 19.50
C VAL A 131 -13.04 -15.53 18.72
N ALA A 132 -12.54 -16.50 17.95
CA ALA A 132 -11.38 -16.33 17.08
C ALA A 132 -11.61 -15.28 15.97
N ASN A 133 -12.83 -15.11 15.47
CA ASN A 133 -13.15 -14.16 14.40
C ASN A 133 -13.02 -12.71 14.87
N ALA A 134 -13.37 -12.39 16.12
CA ALA A 134 -13.13 -11.06 16.69
C ALA A 134 -11.64 -10.71 16.61
N ARG A 135 -10.76 -11.61 17.06
CA ARG A 135 -9.30 -11.42 16.96
C ARG A 135 -8.83 -11.26 15.52
N ARG A 136 -9.38 -12.02 14.57
CA ARG A 136 -9.01 -11.93 13.14
C ARG A 136 -9.40 -10.58 12.54
N ILE A 137 -10.60 -10.08 12.83
CA ILE A 137 -11.06 -8.74 12.40
C ILE A 137 -10.15 -7.65 12.98
N ARG A 138 -9.77 -7.75 14.27
CA ARG A 138 -8.80 -6.83 14.88
C ARG A 138 -7.49 -6.79 14.12
N ILE A 139 -6.95 -7.97 13.81
CA ILE A 139 -5.69 -8.10 13.07
C ILE A 139 -5.83 -7.50 11.67
N ILE A 140 -6.97 -7.68 11.00
CA ILE A 140 -7.23 -7.04 9.70
C ILE A 140 -7.16 -5.51 9.82
N GLY A 141 -7.84 -4.90 10.81
CA GLY A 141 -7.76 -3.45 11.03
C GLY A 141 -6.33 -2.97 11.28
N LEU A 142 -5.55 -3.70 12.10
CA LEU A 142 -4.14 -3.38 12.34
C LEU A 142 -3.25 -3.56 11.09
N LEU A 143 -3.53 -4.54 10.24
CA LEU A 143 -2.81 -4.75 8.98
C LEU A 143 -3.05 -3.62 7.99
N ILE A 144 -4.29 -3.12 7.90
CA ILE A 144 -4.62 -1.95 7.07
C ILE A 144 -3.83 -0.72 7.56
N LEU A 145 -3.83 -0.47 8.86
CA LEU A 145 -3.06 0.64 9.45
C LEU A 145 -1.55 0.49 9.19
N ALA A 146 -1.01 -0.73 9.36
CA ALA A 146 0.39 -1.02 9.11
C ALA A 146 0.75 -0.80 7.63
N PHE A 147 -0.11 -1.20 6.70
CA PHE A 147 0.07 -0.97 5.27
C PHE A 147 0.20 0.52 4.96
N GLU A 148 -0.72 1.33 5.46
CA GLU A 148 -0.72 2.78 5.22
C GLU A 148 0.55 3.45 5.79
N LEU A 149 0.97 3.04 6.99
CA LEU A 149 2.21 3.54 7.58
C LEU A 149 3.43 3.16 6.75
N ILE A 150 3.54 1.90 6.30
CA ILE A 150 4.67 1.44 5.46
C ILE A 150 4.73 2.26 4.17
N VAL A 151 3.60 2.49 3.51
CA VAL A 151 3.53 3.27 2.27
C VAL A 151 3.90 4.73 2.53
N CYS A 152 3.34 5.35 3.57
CA CYS A 152 3.62 6.74 3.94
C CYS A 152 5.10 6.95 4.27
N PHE A 153 5.68 6.12 5.15
CA PHE A 153 7.11 6.21 5.48
C PHE A 153 8.00 5.86 4.29
N GLY A 154 7.60 4.91 3.45
CA GLY A 154 8.29 4.59 2.20
C GLY A 154 8.35 5.78 1.23
N ARG A 155 7.26 6.54 1.10
CA ARG A 155 7.24 7.78 0.30
C ARG A 155 8.13 8.86 0.92
N LEU A 156 8.04 9.08 2.22
CA LEU A 156 8.84 10.09 2.92
C LEU A 156 10.34 9.81 2.82
N ALA A 157 10.76 8.56 3.07
CA ALA A 157 12.17 8.19 3.03
C ALA A 157 12.72 8.19 1.59
N MET A 158 11.91 7.86 0.59
CA MET A 158 12.28 8.06 -0.81
C MET A 158 12.46 9.54 -1.14
N SER A 159 11.60 10.43 -0.64
CA SER A 159 11.77 11.88 -0.80
C SER A 159 13.10 12.36 -0.27
N GLY A 160 13.44 11.98 0.97
CA GLY A 160 14.69 12.38 1.59
C GLY A 160 15.91 11.81 0.84
N PHE A 161 15.79 10.60 0.30
CA PHE A 161 16.85 10.01 -0.51
C PHE A 161 17.11 10.82 -1.80
N VAL A 162 16.05 11.24 -2.51
CA VAL A 162 16.20 12.06 -3.72
C VAL A 162 16.81 13.42 -3.38
N ASP A 163 16.36 14.08 -2.31
CA ASP A 163 16.86 15.41 -1.90
C ASP A 163 18.35 15.39 -1.51
N ILE A 164 18.84 14.28 -0.93
CA ILE A 164 20.27 14.09 -0.65
C ILE A 164 21.07 13.87 -1.94
N MET A 165 20.49 13.15 -2.91
CA MET A 165 21.21 12.69 -4.11
C MET A 165 21.19 13.68 -5.26
N ALA A 166 20.14 14.50 -5.37
CA ALA A 166 19.95 15.45 -6.44
C ALA A 166 19.32 16.73 -5.89
N ARG A 167 19.96 17.86 -6.15
CA ARG A 167 19.39 19.19 -5.96
C ARG A 167 19.13 19.80 -7.34
N PRO A 168 17.90 19.73 -7.84
CA PRO A 168 17.59 20.37 -9.11
C PRO A 168 17.70 21.88 -9.00
N GLU A 169 18.20 22.51 -10.04
CA GLU A 169 18.09 23.96 -10.22
C GLU A 169 16.73 24.25 -10.89
N GLY A 170 15.90 25.10 -10.27
CA GLY A 170 14.61 25.54 -10.83
C GLY A 170 13.37 24.74 -10.39
N PHE A 171 13.50 23.69 -9.58
CA PHE A 171 12.36 23.04 -8.91
C PHE A 171 12.80 22.34 -7.63
N ASN A 172 11.88 22.12 -6.67
CA ASN A 172 12.17 21.45 -5.41
C ASN A 172 11.38 20.15 -5.27
N PHE A 173 12.05 19.10 -4.77
CA PHE A 173 11.38 17.85 -4.40
C PHE A 173 10.84 17.97 -2.98
N ASN A 174 9.59 18.42 -2.84
CA ASN A 174 8.95 18.50 -1.53
C ASN A 174 8.15 17.21 -1.25
N GLY A 175 8.69 16.37 -0.38
CA GLY A 175 7.98 15.20 0.15
C GLY A 175 6.89 15.63 1.11
N ARG A 176 5.63 15.50 0.69
CA ARG A 176 4.50 15.69 1.61
C ARG A 176 4.09 14.37 2.23
N ILE A 177 3.82 14.40 3.53
CA ILE A 177 3.15 13.29 4.21
C ILE A 177 1.72 13.25 3.66
N HIS A 178 1.40 12.16 2.97
CA HIS A 178 0.05 11.88 2.50
C HIS A 178 -0.43 10.63 3.21
N LEU A 179 -1.47 10.79 4.02
CA LEU A 179 -2.17 9.70 4.67
C LEU A 179 -3.54 9.58 4.03
N ASP A 180 -3.88 8.38 3.57
CA ASP A 180 -5.20 8.06 3.10
C ASP A 180 -6.17 7.99 4.30
N LEU A 181 -6.93 9.07 4.48
CA LEU A 181 -7.93 9.17 5.55
C LEU A 181 -9.06 8.16 5.36
N GLU A 182 -9.41 7.79 4.12
CA GLU A 182 -10.44 6.79 3.85
C GLU A 182 -9.98 5.43 4.38
N LEU A 183 -8.74 5.05 4.05
CA LEU A 183 -8.17 3.79 4.52
C LEU A 183 -8.00 3.77 6.05
N LEU A 184 -7.66 4.91 6.66
CA LEU A 184 -7.60 5.05 8.12
C LEU A 184 -8.96 4.85 8.78
N VAL A 185 -10.03 5.43 8.22
CA VAL A 185 -11.40 5.23 8.70
C VAL A 185 -11.79 3.76 8.59
N VAL A 186 -11.46 3.08 7.48
CA VAL A 186 -11.71 1.63 7.32
C VAL A 186 -10.96 0.82 8.37
N ALA A 187 -9.69 1.13 8.64
CA ALA A 187 -8.92 0.45 9.68
C ALA A 187 -9.56 0.60 11.06
N LEU A 188 -9.98 1.83 11.42
CA LEU A 188 -10.68 2.12 12.68
C LEU A 188 -12.03 1.41 12.75
N ALA A 189 -12.81 1.41 11.67
CA ALA A 189 -14.08 0.71 11.60
C ALA A 189 -13.91 -0.80 11.84
N MET A 190 -12.86 -1.41 11.28
CA MET A 190 -12.55 -2.83 11.55
C MET A 190 -12.17 -3.07 13.01
N LEU A 191 -11.44 -2.16 13.66
CA LEU A 191 -11.14 -2.28 15.09
C LEU A 191 -12.41 -2.18 15.95
N VAL A 192 -13.30 -1.25 15.63
CA VAL A 192 -14.61 -1.14 16.31
C VAL A 192 -15.44 -2.40 16.08
N LEU A 193 -15.49 -2.90 14.84
CA LEU A 193 -16.22 -4.12 14.51
C LEU A 193 -15.69 -5.32 15.29
N SER A 194 -14.37 -5.44 15.44
CA SER A 194 -13.77 -6.47 16.29
C SER A 194 -14.29 -6.43 17.72
N GLU A 195 -14.46 -5.24 18.30
CA GLU A 195 -14.95 -5.09 19.67
C GLU A 195 -16.43 -5.46 19.76
N VAL A 196 -17.25 -5.05 18.79
CA VAL A 196 -18.65 -5.45 18.68
C VAL A 196 -18.78 -6.97 18.60
N PHE A 197 -17.95 -7.63 17.78
CA PHE A 197 -17.92 -9.09 17.69
C PHE A 197 -17.55 -9.74 19.02
N ARG A 198 -16.54 -9.21 19.73
CA ARG A 198 -16.12 -9.72 21.06
C ARG A 198 -17.25 -9.61 22.10
N HIS A 199 -18.01 -8.52 22.09
CA HIS A 199 -19.17 -8.38 22.95
C HIS A 199 -20.29 -9.35 22.55
N GLY A 200 -20.55 -9.52 21.25
CA GLY A 200 -21.53 -10.47 20.74
C GLY A 200 -21.24 -11.92 21.12
N THR A 201 -19.96 -12.33 21.08
CA THR A 201 -19.58 -13.69 21.50
C THR A 201 -19.80 -13.91 22.99
N ARG A 202 -19.47 -12.92 23.83
CA ARG A 202 -19.67 -13.00 25.28
C ARG A 202 -21.15 -13.15 25.65
N LEU A 203 -22.03 -12.40 24.99
CA LEU A 203 -23.48 -12.49 25.23
C LEU A 203 -24.03 -13.86 24.85
N ARG A 204 -23.54 -14.44 23.75
CA ARG A 204 -23.91 -15.80 23.33
C ARG A 204 -23.47 -16.85 24.37
N ASP A 205 -22.27 -16.71 24.91
CA ASP A 205 -21.76 -17.62 25.95
C ASP A 205 -22.62 -17.53 27.22
N GLU A 206 -22.97 -16.33 27.66
CA GLU A 206 -23.84 -16.10 28.84
C GLU A 206 -25.24 -16.71 28.64
N GLN A 207 -25.83 -16.57 27.43
CA GLN A 207 -27.13 -17.18 27.11
C GLN A 207 -27.09 -18.71 27.07
N SER A 208 -26.00 -19.30 26.59
CA SER A 208 -25.85 -20.76 26.53
C SER A 208 -25.76 -21.43 27.90
N LEU A 209 -25.34 -20.69 28.93
CA LEU A 209 -25.22 -21.15 30.32
C LEU A 209 -26.52 -21.04 31.12
N THR A 210 -27.56 -20.40 30.56
CA THR A 210 -28.85 -20.18 31.25
C THR A 210 -29.92 -21.20 30.85
N ILE A 211 -29.62 -22.14 29.94
CA ILE A 211 -30.51 -23.23 29.51
C ILE A 211 -30.16 -24.52 30.26
#